data_AF-A0A1S3I385-F1
#
_entry.id   AF-A0A1S3I385-F1
#
_cell.length_a   1.000
_cell.length_b   1.000
_cell.length_c   1.000
_cell.angle_alpha   90.00
_cell.angle_beta   90.00
_cell.angle_gamma   90.00
#
_symmetry.space_group_name_H-M   'P 1'
#
loop_
_entity.id
_entity.type
_entity.pdbx_description
1 polymer ?
#
loop_
_entity_poly.entity_id
_entity_poly.type
_entity_poly.pdbx_seq_one_letter_code
_entity_poly.pdbx_strand_id
1 'polypeptide(L)'
;MVPSILALVALACASSAQVSTSDWQRTIIFIHKETSPSQYVFLRGGLDHSRRADCVRNATVDPCSIPIRHIWTTRGHYLGYKYKTWCQGDNYLDWYGPEQGQGFVRSTTLYTPAQGTPMMWTTNGRYSRAEWCPQGDFNCRYPFKYDDFRAENDGFGYTPRNKWGYHYWMLDVLMDCSRTWSGWFDVKAYLTPEQEWEPDIWQKGSCRSRTYLPPPSSRNHMARCGMTNVFEWGQTLPCEIYPNDPDPALPSTVTSSPRTTRQGYMSSGK
;
A
#
# COMPACT_ATOMS: atom_id res chain seq x y z
N MET A 1 -36.24 -18.85 60.93
CA MET A 1 -36.19 -19.96 59.96
C MET A 1 -36.70 -19.43 58.63
N VAL A 2 -35.85 -19.53 57.58
CA VAL A 2 -36.11 -19.36 56.12
C VAL A 2 -36.44 -17.92 55.63
N PRO A 3 -36.04 -17.49 54.41
CA PRO A 3 -34.66 -17.17 54.05
C PRO A 3 -34.47 -15.90 53.19
N SER A 4 -33.20 -15.52 53.07
CA SER A 4 -32.45 -14.89 51.97
C SER A 4 -33.15 -14.16 50.81
N ILE A 5 -32.79 -12.89 50.73
CA ILE A 5 -32.80 -12.01 49.56
C ILE A 5 -31.81 -12.57 48.51
N LEU A 6 -32.29 -12.88 47.31
CA LEU A 6 -31.46 -13.01 46.11
C LEU A 6 -31.96 -11.99 45.07
N ALA A 7 -31.29 -10.85 44.99
CA ALA A 7 -31.43 -9.94 43.87
C ALA A 7 -30.47 -10.40 42.76
N LEU A 8 -31.01 -10.98 41.69
CA LEU A 8 -30.27 -11.22 40.47
C LEU A 8 -30.01 -9.88 39.77
N VAL A 9 -28.78 -9.38 39.89
CA VAL A 9 -28.28 -8.31 39.03
C VAL A 9 -27.86 -8.95 37.72
N ALA A 10 -28.71 -8.85 36.70
CA ALA A 10 -28.31 -9.19 35.34
C ALA A 10 -27.34 -8.10 34.83
N LEU A 11 -26.05 -8.41 34.81
CA LEU A 11 -25.09 -7.66 33.98
C LEU A 11 -25.42 -7.96 32.52
N ALA A 12 -26.19 -7.09 31.88
CA ALA A 12 -26.20 -7.02 30.43
C ALA A 12 -24.86 -6.43 29.98
N CYS A 13 -23.95 -7.28 29.49
CA CYS A 13 -22.82 -6.81 28.70
C CYS A 13 -23.40 -6.20 27.41
N ALA A 14 -23.59 -4.89 27.39
CA ALA A 14 -23.83 -4.16 26.16
C ALA A 14 -22.55 -4.23 25.32
N SER A 15 -22.44 -5.25 24.48
CA SER A 15 -21.47 -5.24 23.37
C SER A 15 -21.87 -4.09 22.46
N SER A 16 -21.20 -2.95 22.60
CA SER A 16 -21.23 -1.91 21.59
C SER A 16 -20.67 -2.50 20.30
N ALA A 17 -21.55 -2.93 19.39
CA ALA A 17 -21.17 -3.13 18.00
C ALA A 17 -20.60 -1.79 17.51
N GLN A 18 -19.28 -1.72 17.34
CA GLN A 18 -18.65 -0.54 16.76
C GLN A 18 -19.27 -0.35 15.38
N VAL A 19 -20.01 0.74 15.21
CA VAL A 19 -20.29 1.27 13.88
C VAL A 19 -18.93 1.56 13.27
N SER A 20 -18.43 0.68 12.40
CA SER A 20 -17.19 0.89 11.68
C SER A 20 -17.44 2.00 10.67
N THR A 21 -17.33 3.26 11.12
CA THR A 21 -17.19 4.39 10.22
C THR A 21 -15.92 4.11 9.41
N SER A 22 -16.04 4.09 8.08
CA SER A 22 -14.90 3.87 7.19
C SER A 22 -13.76 4.83 7.55
N ASP A 23 -12.53 4.33 7.65
CA ASP A 23 -11.35 5.09 8.06
C ASP A 23 -10.33 5.12 6.92
N TRP A 24 -10.66 5.88 5.87
CA TRP A 24 -9.81 5.99 4.70
C TRP A 24 -8.57 6.85 4.99
N GLN A 25 -7.41 6.21 5.05
CA GLN A 25 -6.12 6.88 5.20
C GLN A 25 -5.24 6.60 3.98
N ARG A 26 -4.38 7.55 3.65
CA ARG A 26 -3.36 7.34 2.61
C ARG A 26 -2.30 6.36 3.12
N THR A 27 -2.03 5.31 2.36
CA THR A 27 -1.01 4.31 2.70
C THR A 27 -0.05 4.16 1.52
N ILE A 28 1.24 4.26 1.79
CA ILE A 28 2.30 4.12 0.79
C ILE A 28 3.12 2.88 1.14
N ILE A 29 3.42 2.05 0.15
CA ILE A 29 4.24 0.84 0.32
C ILE A 29 5.33 0.86 -0.74
N PHE A 30 6.57 0.72 -0.28
CA PHE A 30 7.74 0.54 -1.10
C PHE A 30 8.33 -0.84 -0.86
N ILE A 31 8.61 -1.57 -1.94
CA ILE A 31 9.39 -2.82 -1.90
C ILE A 31 10.55 -2.69 -2.88
N HIS A 32 11.77 -2.78 -2.38
CA HIS A 32 12.93 -2.85 -3.25
C HIS A 32 13.04 -4.22 -3.92
N LYS A 33 13.07 -4.20 -5.24
CA LYS A 33 13.36 -5.37 -6.08
C LYS A 33 13.98 -4.89 -7.37
N GLU A 34 15.24 -5.23 -7.58
CA GLU A 34 15.86 -5.08 -8.88
C GLU A 34 15.13 -5.95 -9.91
N THR A 35 14.72 -5.32 -10.99
CA THR A 35 13.90 -5.92 -12.04
C THR A 35 14.50 -5.60 -13.39
N SER A 36 14.44 -6.58 -14.29
CA SER A 36 14.74 -6.41 -15.70
C SER A 36 13.58 -5.77 -16.45
N PRO A 37 13.80 -5.17 -17.63
CA PRO A 37 12.71 -4.76 -18.49
C PRO A 37 11.72 -5.91 -18.72
N SER A 38 10.42 -5.61 -18.61
CA SER A 38 9.31 -6.58 -18.67
C SER A 38 9.03 -7.39 -17.42
N GLN A 39 9.81 -7.21 -16.34
CA GLN A 39 9.43 -7.68 -15.02
C GLN A 39 8.59 -6.63 -14.31
N TYR A 40 7.56 -7.08 -13.59
CA TYR A 40 6.63 -6.24 -12.85
C TYR A 40 6.36 -6.84 -11.48
N VAL A 41 6.26 -5.95 -10.49
CA VAL A 41 5.90 -6.33 -9.13
C VAL A 41 4.44 -5.99 -8.88
N PHE A 42 3.71 -6.98 -8.38
CA PHE A 42 2.37 -6.86 -7.82
C PHE A 42 2.44 -7.08 -6.31
N LEU A 43 1.52 -6.46 -5.60
CA LEU A 43 1.24 -6.77 -4.20
C LEU A 43 0.00 -7.64 -4.10
N ARG A 44 0.08 -8.58 -3.16
CA ARG A 44 -1.07 -9.26 -2.58
C ARG A 44 -0.96 -9.12 -1.07
N GLY A 45 -2.09 -9.08 -0.38
CA GLY A 45 -2.06 -8.80 1.04
C GLY A 45 -3.45 -8.77 1.66
N GLY A 46 -3.56 -8.15 2.81
CA GLY A 46 -4.79 -8.12 3.61
C GLY A 46 -4.53 -8.62 5.01
N LEU A 47 -5.52 -9.24 5.63
CA LEU A 47 -5.33 -10.00 6.86
C LEU A 47 -4.94 -11.43 6.48
N ASP A 48 -3.79 -11.91 6.94
CA ASP A 48 -3.39 -13.30 6.71
C ASP A 48 -4.33 -14.29 7.43
N HIS A 49 -4.52 -15.48 6.86
CA HIS A 49 -5.35 -16.55 7.43
C HIS A 49 -4.92 -16.96 8.85
N SER A 50 -3.64 -16.76 9.22
CA SER A 50 -3.14 -16.99 10.58
C SER A 50 -3.69 -15.99 11.60
N ARG A 51 -4.16 -14.82 11.16
CA ARG A 51 -4.79 -13.79 12.00
C ARG A 51 -6.30 -13.87 12.01
N ARG A 52 -6.87 -14.29 10.89
CA ARG A 52 -8.30 -14.31 10.68
C ARG A 52 -8.70 -15.56 9.91
N ALA A 53 -9.47 -16.45 10.54
CA ALA A 53 -9.76 -17.77 9.99
C ALA A 53 -10.91 -17.77 8.95
N ASP A 54 -11.74 -16.73 8.91
CA ASP A 54 -12.93 -16.61 8.06
C ASP A 54 -12.66 -15.99 6.67
N CYS A 55 -11.39 -15.86 6.24
CA CYS A 55 -11.09 -15.34 4.91
C CYS A 55 -11.68 -16.23 3.79
N VAL A 56 -12.18 -15.61 2.73
CA VAL A 56 -12.77 -16.32 1.58
C VAL A 56 -12.20 -15.82 0.26
N ARG A 57 -12.16 -16.70 -0.75
CA ARG A 57 -11.63 -16.40 -2.10
C ARG A 57 -12.60 -15.56 -2.94
N ASN A 58 -12.97 -14.39 -2.44
CA ASN A 58 -13.75 -13.36 -3.14
C ASN A 58 -13.52 -12.02 -2.45
N ALA A 59 -12.65 -11.18 -3.02
CA ALA A 59 -12.22 -9.92 -2.43
C ALA A 59 -13.37 -9.01 -1.98
N THR A 60 -14.51 -9.01 -2.68
CA THR A 60 -15.65 -8.13 -2.36
C THR A 60 -16.32 -8.48 -1.03
N VAL A 61 -16.40 -9.77 -0.70
CA VAL A 61 -17.05 -10.26 0.53
C VAL A 61 -16.05 -10.79 1.55
N ASP A 62 -14.77 -10.88 1.17
CA ASP A 62 -13.71 -11.39 2.02
C ASP A 62 -13.52 -10.50 3.26
N PRO A 63 -13.70 -11.05 4.47
CA PRO A 63 -13.41 -10.28 5.68
C PRO A 63 -11.93 -9.93 5.84
N CYS A 64 -11.04 -10.57 5.08
CA CYS A 64 -9.59 -10.36 5.11
C CYS A 64 -9.08 -9.40 4.04
N SER A 65 -9.91 -9.07 3.04
CA SER A 65 -9.58 -8.05 2.06
C SER A 65 -9.71 -6.65 2.67
N ILE A 66 -8.83 -5.76 2.24
CA ILE A 66 -8.81 -4.37 2.66
C ILE A 66 -9.17 -3.50 1.46
N PRO A 67 -10.29 -2.76 1.49
CA PRO A 67 -10.64 -1.82 0.45
C PRO A 67 -9.54 -0.79 0.21
N ILE A 68 -9.18 -0.60 -1.06
CA ILE A 68 -8.21 0.39 -1.52
C ILE A 68 -8.81 1.25 -2.64
N ARG A 69 -8.23 2.43 -2.84
CA ARG A 69 -8.50 3.31 -3.97
C ARG A 69 -7.20 3.87 -4.50
N HIS A 70 -6.92 3.61 -5.77
CA HIS A 70 -5.79 4.23 -6.46
C HIS A 70 -5.95 5.75 -6.52
N ILE A 71 -4.94 6.47 -6.05
CA ILE A 71 -4.92 7.94 -6.06
C ILE A 71 -4.50 8.47 -7.43
N TRP A 72 -3.70 7.69 -8.17
CA TRP A 72 -3.06 8.11 -9.41
C TRP A 72 -3.70 7.45 -10.62
N THR A 73 -4.43 8.25 -11.39
CA THR A 73 -4.87 7.86 -12.74
C THR A 73 -3.76 8.27 -13.70
N THR A 74 -2.83 7.34 -14.00
CA THR A 74 -1.72 7.63 -14.90
C THR A 74 -2.24 8.16 -16.25
N ARG A 75 -1.59 9.18 -16.81
CA ARG A 75 -2.04 9.95 -17.98
C ARG A 75 -2.02 9.16 -19.30
N GLY A 76 -1.73 7.86 -19.25
CA GLY A 76 -1.77 7.00 -20.43
C GLY A 76 -0.61 7.24 -21.38
N HIS A 77 0.57 7.61 -20.86
CA HIS A 77 1.79 7.51 -21.67
C HIS A 77 1.90 6.08 -22.22
N TYR A 78 2.32 5.92 -23.48
CA TYR A 78 2.33 4.63 -24.17
C TYR A 78 3.19 3.56 -23.47
N LEU A 79 4.07 3.96 -22.54
CA LEU A 79 4.85 3.06 -21.69
C LEU A 79 4.17 2.77 -20.34
N GLY A 80 3.34 3.70 -19.87
CA GLY A 80 2.65 3.68 -18.57
C GLY A 80 1.28 3.03 -18.56
N TYR A 81 0.77 2.66 -19.73
CA TYR A 81 -0.54 2.04 -19.87
C TYR A 81 -0.68 0.74 -19.07
N LYS A 82 0.42 0.05 -18.75
CA LYS A 82 0.39 -1.23 -18.02
C LYS A 82 -0.20 -1.07 -16.62
N TYR A 83 0.34 -0.15 -15.83
CA TYR A 83 -0.22 0.20 -14.52
C TYR A 83 -1.67 0.62 -14.65
N LYS A 84 -1.96 1.52 -15.60
CA LYS A 84 -3.34 2.00 -15.88
C LYS A 84 -4.31 0.86 -16.15
N THR A 85 -3.87 -0.14 -16.91
CA THR A 85 -4.69 -1.30 -17.30
C THR A 85 -4.88 -2.25 -16.12
N TRP A 86 -3.82 -2.51 -15.35
CA TRP A 86 -3.90 -3.42 -14.22
C TRP A 86 -4.60 -2.81 -13.00
N CYS A 87 -4.53 -1.50 -12.77
CA CYS A 87 -5.19 -0.88 -11.61
C CYS A 87 -6.69 -0.63 -11.83
N GLN A 88 -7.19 -0.78 -13.06
CA GLN A 88 -8.63 -0.67 -13.33
C GLN A 88 -9.37 -1.81 -12.64
N GLY A 89 -10.38 -1.52 -11.84
CA GLY A 89 -11.13 -2.57 -11.14
C GLY A 89 -10.34 -3.30 -10.04
N ASP A 90 -9.18 -2.77 -9.64
CA ASP A 90 -8.46 -3.17 -8.43
C ASP A 90 -8.99 -2.33 -7.26
N ASN A 91 -9.79 -2.94 -6.38
CA ASN A 91 -10.53 -2.26 -5.31
C ASN A 91 -10.16 -2.76 -3.92
N TYR A 92 -9.40 -3.84 -3.83
CA TYR A 92 -9.03 -4.49 -2.60
C TYR A 92 -7.56 -4.92 -2.65
N LEU A 93 -6.88 -4.74 -1.51
CA LEU A 93 -5.68 -5.50 -1.25
C LEU A 93 -6.12 -6.86 -0.67
N ASP A 94 -5.96 -7.91 -1.46
CA ASP A 94 -6.32 -9.29 -1.11
C ASP A 94 -5.25 -10.33 -1.53
N TRP A 95 -5.43 -11.59 -1.10
CA TRP A 95 -4.47 -12.67 -1.32
C TRP A 95 -4.66 -13.47 -2.62
N TYR A 96 -5.77 -13.26 -3.31
CA TYR A 96 -6.30 -14.19 -4.32
C TYR A 96 -6.06 -13.75 -5.77
N GLY A 97 -5.32 -12.66 -5.97
CA GLY A 97 -4.80 -12.24 -7.27
C GLY A 97 -5.70 -11.21 -7.95
N PRO A 98 -5.93 -11.30 -9.27
CA PRO A 98 -6.65 -10.25 -9.97
C PRO A 98 -8.14 -10.24 -9.66
N GLU A 99 -8.69 -9.03 -9.52
CA GLU A 99 -10.10 -8.74 -9.37
C GLU A 99 -10.85 -8.61 -10.71
N GLN A 100 -12.18 -8.66 -10.61
CA GLN A 100 -13.04 -8.38 -11.75
C GLN A 100 -12.85 -6.93 -12.23
N GLY A 101 -12.46 -6.78 -13.49
CA GLY A 101 -12.22 -5.48 -14.12
C GLY A 101 -10.75 -5.15 -14.30
N GLN A 102 -9.84 -5.84 -13.60
CA GLN A 102 -8.41 -5.74 -13.88
C GLN A 102 -8.11 -6.25 -15.29
N GLY A 103 -7.40 -5.41 -16.04
CA GLY A 103 -7.13 -5.66 -17.44
C GLY A 103 -5.96 -6.60 -17.70
N PHE A 104 -5.68 -6.79 -18.99
CA PHE A 104 -4.55 -7.57 -19.47
C PHE A 104 -3.70 -6.71 -20.39
N VAL A 105 -2.39 -6.82 -20.27
CA VAL A 105 -1.45 -6.12 -21.14
C VAL A 105 -1.05 -7.03 -22.28
N ARG A 106 -1.28 -6.58 -23.52
CA ARG A 106 -0.83 -7.27 -24.73
C ARG A 106 0.52 -6.72 -25.17
N SER A 107 1.52 -7.59 -25.23
CA SER A 107 2.72 -7.41 -26.05
C SER A 107 2.56 -8.19 -27.36
N THR A 108 3.42 -7.96 -28.35
CA THR A 108 3.41 -8.66 -29.64
C THR A 108 3.49 -10.18 -29.51
N THR A 109 4.06 -10.69 -28.41
CA THR A 109 4.27 -12.13 -28.17
C THR A 109 3.74 -12.64 -26.82
N LEU A 110 3.28 -11.76 -25.93
CA LEU A 110 2.95 -12.11 -24.55
C LEU A 110 1.66 -11.45 -24.09
N TYR A 111 0.84 -12.23 -23.39
CA TYR A 111 -0.39 -11.78 -22.74
C TYR A 111 -0.16 -11.79 -21.22
N THR A 112 -0.12 -10.61 -20.61
CA THR A 112 0.22 -10.48 -19.18
C THR A 112 -0.99 -10.00 -18.38
N PRO A 113 -1.73 -10.91 -17.71
CA PRO A 113 -2.78 -10.53 -16.75
C PRO A 113 -2.22 -9.75 -15.56
N ALA A 114 -3.09 -8.97 -14.91
CA ALA A 114 -2.82 -8.53 -13.54
C ALA A 114 -2.64 -9.76 -12.62
N GLN A 115 -1.79 -9.62 -11.61
CA GLN A 115 -1.53 -10.69 -10.63
C GLN A 115 -1.82 -10.22 -9.21
N GLY A 116 -2.71 -9.24 -9.02
CA GLY A 116 -2.99 -8.57 -7.76
C GLY A 116 -2.93 -7.05 -7.95
N THR A 117 -2.62 -6.33 -6.88
CA THR A 117 -2.50 -4.87 -6.90
C THR A 117 -1.19 -4.44 -7.57
N PRO A 118 -1.19 -3.72 -8.71
CA PRO A 118 0.03 -3.38 -9.41
C PRO A 118 0.83 -2.31 -8.65
N MET A 119 2.16 -2.42 -8.69
CA MET A 119 3.07 -1.39 -8.20
C MET A 119 3.69 -0.59 -9.35
N MET A 120 4.13 0.64 -9.08
CA MET A 120 4.89 1.49 -9.99
C MET A 120 6.38 1.34 -9.73
N TRP A 121 7.20 1.11 -10.75
CA TRP A 121 8.66 1.14 -10.58
C TRP A 121 9.12 2.58 -10.35
N THR A 122 9.94 2.84 -9.33
CA THR A 122 10.33 4.21 -8.99
C THR A 122 11.82 4.44 -8.79
N THR A 123 12.21 5.72 -8.89
CA THR A 123 13.55 6.23 -8.57
C THR A 123 13.47 7.43 -7.62
N ASN A 124 14.52 7.64 -6.82
CA ASN A 124 14.67 8.81 -5.95
C ASN A 124 15.38 10.00 -6.63
N GLY A 125 15.95 9.79 -7.81
CA GLY A 125 16.59 10.80 -8.63
C GLY A 125 15.93 10.90 -10.00
N ARG A 126 15.82 12.12 -10.53
CA ARG A 126 15.67 12.29 -11.98
C ARG A 126 17.04 12.04 -12.57
N TYR A 127 17.17 11.18 -13.56
CA TYR A 127 18.39 11.23 -14.35
C TYR A 127 18.44 12.62 -14.99
N SER A 128 19.50 13.37 -14.74
CA SER A 128 19.77 14.55 -15.56
C SER A 128 20.75 14.15 -16.64
N ARG A 129 20.61 14.70 -17.85
CA ARG A 129 21.64 14.59 -18.89
C ARG A 129 23.04 14.88 -18.33
N ALA A 130 23.16 15.79 -17.37
CA ALA A 130 24.42 16.19 -16.73
C ALA A 130 25.04 15.14 -15.80
N GLU A 131 24.27 14.17 -15.31
CA GLU A 131 24.79 13.06 -14.48
C GLU A 131 25.37 11.93 -15.32
N TRP A 132 24.88 11.76 -16.55
CA TRP A 132 25.29 10.69 -17.47
C TRP A 132 26.25 11.16 -18.57
N CYS A 133 26.12 12.41 -19.00
CA CYS A 133 27.02 13.04 -19.95
C CYS A 133 28.02 13.92 -19.20
N PRO A 134 29.34 13.69 -19.35
CA PRO A 134 30.35 14.61 -18.85
C PRO A 134 30.08 16.04 -19.31
N GLN A 135 30.35 17.02 -18.44
CA GLN A 135 30.24 18.43 -18.82
C GLN A 135 31.10 18.70 -20.07
N GLY A 136 30.48 19.26 -21.12
CA GLY A 136 31.16 19.58 -22.38
C GLY A 136 31.10 18.49 -23.45
N ASP A 137 30.58 17.30 -23.17
CA ASP A 137 30.34 16.29 -24.21
C ASP A 137 28.97 16.52 -24.90
N PHE A 138 28.98 17.37 -25.92
CA PHE A 138 27.82 17.66 -26.75
C PHE A 138 27.42 16.48 -27.67
N ASN A 139 28.32 15.50 -27.87
CA ASN A 139 28.06 14.30 -28.68
C ASN A 139 27.55 13.11 -27.86
N CYS A 140 27.56 13.21 -26.53
CA CYS A 140 26.91 12.25 -25.66
C CYS A 140 25.41 12.16 -26.03
N ARG A 141 25.07 11.08 -26.74
CA ARG A 141 23.69 10.70 -27.00
C ARG A 141 23.18 10.02 -25.76
N TYR A 142 22.64 10.83 -24.86
CA TYR A 142 21.89 10.36 -23.72
C TYR A 142 20.71 9.50 -24.23
N PRO A 143 20.77 8.16 -24.08
CA PRO A 143 19.93 7.25 -24.86
C PRO A 143 18.57 7.00 -24.21
N PHE A 144 18.43 7.43 -22.95
CA PHE A 144 17.24 7.22 -22.15
C PHE A 144 16.44 8.52 -22.15
N LYS A 145 15.20 8.48 -22.63
CA LYS A 145 14.26 9.62 -22.55
C LYS A 145 13.39 9.48 -21.29
N TYR A 146 13.89 8.75 -20.28
CA TYR A 146 13.07 8.17 -19.20
C TYR A 146 13.00 9.04 -17.94
N ASP A 147 13.65 10.19 -17.98
CA ASP A 147 13.99 11.09 -16.88
C ASP A 147 12.92 12.17 -16.65
N ASP A 148 12.07 12.36 -17.67
CA ASP A 148 10.86 13.16 -17.53
C ASP A 148 9.70 12.35 -16.95
N PHE A 149 9.77 11.02 -16.94
CA PHE A 149 8.68 10.20 -16.41
C PHE A 149 8.55 10.36 -14.91
N ARG A 150 7.32 10.65 -14.50
CA ARG A 150 6.92 10.71 -13.09
C ARG A 150 6.09 9.48 -12.79
N ALA A 151 6.42 8.75 -11.72
CA ALA A 151 5.69 7.54 -11.35
C ALA A 151 4.17 7.78 -11.31
N GLU A 152 3.75 8.87 -10.68
CA GLU A 152 2.33 9.23 -10.53
C GLU A 152 1.61 9.56 -11.85
N ASN A 153 2.34 10.05 -12.85
CA ASN A 153 1.76 10.40 -14.15
C ASN A 153 1.90 9.27 -15.17
N ASP A 154 3.00 8.53 -15.13
CA ASP A 154 3.44 7.64 -16.18
C ASP A 154 3.47 6.18 -15.73
N GLY A 155 3.11 5.88 -14.48
CA GLY A 155 3.11 4.52 -13.92
C GLY A 155 4.50 3.96 -13.62
N PHE A 156 5.56 4.74 -13.84
CA PHE A 156 6.94 4.43 -13.49
C PHE A 156 7.81 5.71 -13.52
N GLY A 157 9.01 5.63 -12.94
CA GLY A 157 10.03 6.68 -13.03
C GLY A 157 10.20 7.46 -11.72
N TYR A 158 10.63 8.71 -11.84
CA TYR A 158 10.94 9.51 -10.66
C TYR A 158 9.69 9.81 -9.83
N THR A 159 9.79 9.67 -8.51
CA THR A 159 8.85 10.30 -7.57
C THR A 159 9.62 10.92 -6.42
N PRO A 160 9.23 12.12 -5.95
CA PRO A 160 9.82 12.70 -4.75
C PRO A 160 9.54 11.87 -3.50
N ARG A 161 8.61 10.91 -3.51
CA ARG A 161 8.29 10.04 -2.37
C ARG A 161 9.35 8.96 -2.13
N ASN A 162 9.98 8.48 -3.19
CA ASN A 162 11.05 7.51 -3.06
C ASN A 162 12.32 8.24 -2.58
N LYS A 163 12.82 7.86 -1.40
CA LYS A 163 14.04 8.40 -0.81
C LYS A 163 15.21 7.40 -0.83
N TRP A 164 14.96 6.17 -1.23
CA TRP A 164 15.83 5.03 -0.94
C TRP A 164 16.68 4.56 -2.11
N GLY A 165 16.37 4.98 -3.34
CA GLY A 165 17.21 4.69 -4.50
C GLY A 165 16.42 4.30 -5.74
N TYR A 166 17.06 3.54 -6.60
CA TYR A 166 16.43 2.91 -7.75
C TYR A 166 15.71 1.62 -7.33
N HIS A 167 14.83 1.10 -8.20
CA HIS A 167 14.21 -0.23 -8.04
C HIS A 167 13.30 -0.42 -6.82
N TYR A 168 12.85 0.67 -6.20
CA TYR A 168 11.73 0.60 -5.27
C TYR A 168 10.42 0.63 -6.05
N TRP A 169 9.66 -0.44 -5.92
CA TRP A 169 8.30 -0.52 -6.44
C TRP A 169 7.35 0.11 -5.43
N MET A 170 6.46 0.99 -5.90
CA MET A 170 5.59 1.82 -5.07
C MET A 170 4.11 1.50 -5.29
N LEU A 171 3.38 1.31 -4.20
CA LEU A 171 1.93 1.45 -4.13
C LEU A 171 1.59 2.72 -3.33
N ASP A 172 0.71 3.57 -3.84
CA ASP A 172 0.22 4.78 -3.17
C ASP A 172 -1.29 4.88 -3.35
N VAL A 173 -2.02 4.55 -2.29
CA VAL A 173 -3.48 4.35 -2.31
C VAL A 173 -4.13 5.00 -1.10
N LEU A 174 -5.43 5.26 -1.18
CA LEU A 174 -6.26 5.36 0.02
C LEU A 174 -6.65 3.95 0.43
N MET A 175 -6.58 3.66 1.72
CA MET A 175 -6.87 2.36 2.29
C MET A 175 -7.84 2.53 3.46
N ASP A 176 -8.87 1.71 3.54
CA ASP A 176 -9.79 1.73 4.67
C ASP A 176 -9.17 1.02 5.89
N CYS A 177 -8.56 1.79 6.79
CA CYS A 177 -7.90 1.29 7.98
C CYS A 177 -8.86 0.62 8.97
N SER A 178 -10.17 0.86 8.88
CA SER A 178 -11.16 0.16 9.71
C SER A 178 -11.22 -1.35 9.42
N ARG A 179 -10.64 -1.77 8.27
CA ARG A 179 -10.55 -3.15 7.80
C ARG A 179 -9.21 -3.83 8.15
N THR A 180 -8.35 -3.14 8.91
CA THR A 180 -7.04 -3.66 9.34
C THR A 180 -7.11 -4.21 10.77
N TRP A 181 -6.08 -4.96 11.18
CA TRP A 181 -5.97 -5.44 12.55
C TRP A 181 -5.16 -4.45 13.39
N SER A 182 -5.86 -3.57 14.12
CA SER A 182 -5.22 -2.50 14.92
C SER A 182 -4.26 -1.61 14.10
N GLY A 183 -4.64 -1.29 12.86
CA GLY A 183 -3.82 -0.53 11.91
C GLY A 183 -2.81 -1.36 11.12
N TRP A 184 -2.65 -2.65 11.43
CA TRP A 184 -1.68 -3.53 10.77
C TRP A 184 -2.33 -4.44 9.72
N PHE A 185 -1.56 -4.74 8.68
CA PHE A 185 -1.92 -5.69 7.64
C PHE A 185 -0.67 -6.35 7.04
N ASP A 186 -0.90 -7.47 6.38
CA ASP A 186 0.12 -8.29 5.76
C ASP A 186 0.22 -7.95 4.27
N VAL A 187 1.44 -7.91 3.73
CA VAL A 187 1.68 -7.81 2.30
C VAL A 187 2.79 -8.74 1.85
N LYS A 188 2.67 -9.21 0.62
CA LYS A 188 3.68 -10.01 -0.04
C LYS A 188 3.80 -9.63 -1.51
N ALA A 189 5.04 -9.51 -1.98
CA ALA A 189 5.35 -9.17 -3.36
C ALA A 189 5.29 -10.40 -4.29
N TYR A 190 4.83 -10.17 -5.51
CA TYR A 190 4.72 -11.17 -6.57
C TYR A 190 5.30 -10.63 -7.87
N LEU A 191 6.26 -11.36 -8.44
CA LEU A 191 6.99 -11.00 -9.65
C LEU A 191 6.38 -11.70 -10.87
N THR A 192 6.14 -10.93 -11.91
CA THR A 192 5.63 -11.38 -13.21
C THR A 192 6.59 -10.91 -14.30
N PRO A 193 6.88 -11.70 -15.35
CA PRO A 193 6.22 -12.95 -15.75
C PRO A 193 6.72 -14.24 -15.07
N GLU A 194 7.70 -14.16 -14.19
CA GLU A 194 8.36 -15.33 -13.56
C GLU A 194 7.44 -16.12 -12.64
N GLN A 195 6.30 -15.54 -12.26
CA GLN A 195 5.32 -16.14 -11.35
C GLN A 195 5.91 -16.47 -9.97
N GLU A 196 6.79 -15.60 -9.50
CA GLU A 196 7.57 -15.81 -8.29
C GLU A 196 6.99 -15.00 -7.13
N TRP A 197 6.68 -15.68 -6.03
CA TRP A 197 6.46 -15.02 -4.75
C TRP A 197 7.79 -14.71 -4.09
N GLU A 198 7.89 -13.60 -3.39
CA GLU A 198 9.01 -13.44 -2.47
C GLU A 198 9.04 -14.59 -1.43
N PRO A 199 10.21 -14.95 -0.87
CA PRO A 199 10.29 -15.98 0.15
C PRO A 199 9.54 -15.55 1.43
N ASP A 200 9.18 -16.52 2.27
CA ASP A 200 8.66 -16.24 3.60
C ASP A 200 9.75 -15.54 4.44
N ILE A 201 9.33 -14.55 5.24
CA ILE A 201 10.21 -13.79 6.14
C ILE A 201 9.66 -13.85 7.56
N TRP A 202 10.47 -13.50 8.56
CA TRP A 202 10.00 -13.44 9.95
C TRP A 202 10.44 -12.15 10.58
N GLN A 203 9.61 -11.11 10.45
CA GLN A 203 9.90 -9.80 11.03
C GLN A 203 9.87 -9.86 12.55
N LYS A 204 11.05 -10.00 13.15
CA LYS A 204 11.28 -10.00 14.59
C LYS A 204 11.85 -8.65 15.02
N GLY A 205 11.30 -8.09 16.09
CA GLY A 205 11.77 -6.82 16.66
C GLY A 205 11.14 -5.58 16.03
N SER A 206 11.74 -4.41 16.28
CA SER A 206 11.26 -3.12 15.79
C SER A 206 11.72 -2.84 14.37
N CYS A 207 10.80 -2.40 13.51
CA CYS A 207 11.17 -1.66 12.30
C CYS A 207 11.95 -0.39 12.70
N ARG A 208 12.75 0.17 11.78
CA ARG A 208 13.72 1.26 12.08
C ARG A 208 13.07 2.50 12.72
N SER A 209 11.79 2.74 12.42
CA SER A 209 10.92 3.54 13.28
C SER A 209 10.63 2.75 14.56
N ARG A 210 11.46 2.96 15.59
CA ARG A 210 11.34 2.33 16.93
C ARG A 210 9.98 2.56 17.62
N THR A 211 9.09 3.34 17.02
CA THR A 211 7.72 3.60 17.46
C THR A 211 6.75 2.46 17.12
N TYR A 212 7.03 1.65 16.09
CA TYR A 212 6.10 0.63 15.61
C TYR A 212 6.72 -0.76 15.68
N LEU A 213 6.14 -1.59 16.55
CA LEU A 213 6.48 -3.01 16.67
C LEU A 213 5.51 -3.82 15.81
N PRO A 214 5.97 -4.40 14.68
CA PRO A 214 5.13 -5.30 13.89
C PRO A 214 4.73 -6.52 14.75
N PRO A 215 3.52 -7.07 14.56
CA PRO A 215 3.09 -8.25 15.29
C PRO A 215 3.96 -9.46 14.91
N PRO A 216 4.39 -10.29 15.88
CA PRO A 216 5.47 -11.27 15.70
C PRO A 216 5.10 -12.51 14.88
N SER A 217 3.86 -12.63 14.40
CA SER A 217 3.30 -13.88 13.85
C SER A 217 3.20 -13.93 12.33
N SER A 218 3.63 -12.90 11.61
CA SER A 218 3.52 -12.90 10.15
C SER A 218 4.76 -13.53 9.49
N ARG A 219 4.49 -14.32 8.45
CA ARG A 219 5.50 -14.80 7.50
C ARG A 219 5.68 -13.88 6.28
N ASN A 220 4.97 -12.75 6.30
CA ASN A 220 4.90 -11.75 5.24
C ASN A 220 5.43 -10.40 5.77
N HIS A 221 5.53 -9.40 4.90
CA HIS A 221 5.82 -8.04 5.35
C HIS A 221 4.62 -7.46 6.11
N MET A 222 4.94 -6.77 7.21
CA MET A 222 3.99 -6.13 8.11
C MET A 222 3.95 -4.64 7.86
N ALA A 223 2.88 -4.20 7.19
CA ALA A 223 2.65 -2.80 6.89
C ALA A 223 1.63 -2.18 7.85
N ARG A 224 1.75 -0.88 8.04
CA ARG A 224 0.86 -0.05 8.86
C ARG A 224 0.05 0.89 7.97
N CYS A 225 -1.25 0.89 8.18
CA CYS A 225 -2.20 1.72 7.45
C CYS A 225 -2.03 3.19 7.84
N GLY A 226 -2.20 4.10 6.88
CA GLY A 226 -1.98 5.54 7.10
C GLY A 226 -0.50 5.97 7.10
N MET A 227 0.43 5.06 6.76
CA MET A 227 1.87 5.28 6.85
C MET A 227 2.58 4.95 5.54
N THR A 228 3.83 5.40 5.44
CA THR A 228 4.78 4.97 4.43
C THR A 228 5.55 3.78 4.97
N ASN A 229 5.46 2.64 4.29
CA ASN A 229 6.06 1.37 4.66
C ASN A 229 7.13 1.02 3.63
N VAL A 230 8.32 0.63 4.08
CA VAL A 230 9.45 0.33 3.20
C VAL A 230 10.08 -0.99 3.57
N PHE A 231 10.21 -1.84 2.55
CA PHE A 231 10.69 -3.20 2.68
C PHE A 231 11.70 -3.54 1.57
N GLU A 232 12.44 -4.61 1.80
CA GLU A 232 13.28 -5.29 0.82
C GLU A 232 12.69 -6.65 0.49
N TRP A 233 12.61 -6.99 -0.81
CA TRP A 233 12.08 -8.27 -1.29
C TRP A 233 12.65 -9.46 -0.54
N GLY A 234 11.78 -10.21 0.14
CA GLY A 234 12.16 -11.44 0.82
C GLY A 234 13.14 -11.27 1.98
N GLN A 235 13.30 -10.05 2.51
CA GLN A 235 14.18 -9.79 3.65
C GLN A 235 13.38 -9.34 4.87
N THR A 236 13.85 -9.74 6.06
CA THR A 236 13.28 -9.26 7.33
C THR A 236 13.62 -7.79 7.58
N LEU A 237 14.78 -7.34 7.13
CA LEU A 237 15.29 -5.98 7.28
C LEU A 237 15.98 -5.49 5.98
N PRO A 238 16.03 -4.17 5.75
CA PRO A 238 15.33 -3.12 6.49
C PRO A 238 13.80 -3.23 6.42
N CYS A 239 13.17 -2.87 7.54
CA CYS A 239 11.77 -2.54 7.62
C CYS A 239 11.70 -1.11 8.15
N GLU A 240 11.12 -0.19 7.40
CA GLU A 240 10.99 1.20 7.83
C GLU A 240 9.52 1.64 7.69
N ILE A 241 9.00 2.33 8.71
CA ILE A 241 7.60 2.78 8.75
C ILE A 241 7.60 4.23 9.22
N TYR A 242 7.14 5.14 8.39
CA TYR A 242 7.16 6.58 8.69
C TYR A 242 5.75 7.18 8.53
N PRO A 243 5.43 8.24 9.28
CA PRO A 243 4.33 9.12 8.88
C PRO A 243 4.51 9.55 7.42
N ASN A 244 3.42 9.61 6.67
CA ASN A 244 3.48 10.07 5.30
C ASN A 244 4.01 11.51 5.23
N ASP A 245 4.94 11.76 4.31
CA ASP A 245 5.34 13.11 3.98
C ASP A 245 4.10 13.92 3.50
N PRO A 246 3.93 15.17 3.96
CA PRO A 246 2.88 16.03 3.45
C PRO A 246 3.10 16.24 1.96
N ASP A 247 2.10 15.88 1.16
CA ASP A 247 2.16 16.07 -0.29
C ASP A 247 1.22 17.19 -0.74
N PRO A 248 1.76 18.32 -1.23
CA PRO A 248 0.96 19.43 -1.75
C PRO A 248 0.22 19.08 -3.05
N ALA A 249 0.59 17.99 -3.74
CA ALA A 249 -0.05 17.54 -4.97
C ALA A 249 -1.18 16.53 -4.75
N LEU A 250 -1.50 16.17 -3.50
CA LEU A 250 -2.67 15.33 -3.23
C LEU A 250 -3.95 16.06 -3.60
N PRO A 251 -4.91 15.40 -4.27
CA PRO A 251 -6.23 15.99 -4.47
C PRO A 251 -6.84 16.34 -3.11
N SER A 252 -7.46 17.51 -3.02
CA SER A 252 -8.00 18.11 -1.78
C SER A 252 -9.02 17.23 -1.03
N THR A 253 -9.52 16.18 -1.67
CA THR A 253 -10.41 15.17 -1.08
C THR A 253 -9.69 14.14 -0.20
N VAL A 254 -8.35 14.09 -0.22
CA VAL A 254 -7.53 13.17 0.62
C VAL A 254 -7.24 13.76 2.01
N THR A 255 -7.35 15.08 2.19
CA THR A 255 -6.90 15.79 3.40
C THR A 255 -7.99 16.01 4.45
N SER A 256 -9.25 15.65 4.19
CA SER A 256 -10.33 15.79 5.17
C SER A 256 -10.38 14.61 6.15
N SER A 257 -9.41 14.53 7.05
CA SER A 257 -9.61 13.85 8.32
C SER A 257 -10.63 14.67 9.14
N PRO A 258 -11.62 14.06 9.83
CA PRO A 258 -12.60 14.80 10.61
C PRO A 258 -11.88 15.49 11.78
N ARG A 259 -11.62 16.78 11.60
CA ARG A 259 -11.09 17.66 12.65
C ARG A 259 -12.10 17.63 13.80
N THR A 260 -11.71 17.03 14.92
CA THR A 260 -12.50 17.00 16.16
C THR A 260 -12.95 18.42 16.47
N THR A 261 -14.26 18.68 16.37
CA THR A 261 -14.86 19.91 16.84
C THR A 261 -14.61 20.00 18.33
N ARG A 262 -13.70 20.90 18.76
CA ARG A 262 -13.65 21.33 20.15
C ARG A 262 -15.02 21.95 20.46
N GLN A 263 -15.83 21.25 21.25
CA GLN A 263 -16.99 21.84 21.90
C GLN A 263 -16.51 23.05 22.69
N GLY A 264 -16.94 24.24 22.27
CA GLY A 264 -16.82 25.45 23.05
C GLY A 264 -17.66 25.29 24.31
N TYR A 265 -17.00 25.36 25.47
CA TYR A 265 -17.68 25.55 26.74
C TYR A 265 -18.39 26.92 26.70
N MET A 266 -19.71 26.92 26.73
CA MET A 266 -20.49 28.11 27.11
C MET A 266 -20.24 28.37 28.60
N SER A 267 -19.67 29.53 28.94
CA SER A 267 -19.76 30.04 30.31
C SER A 267 -21.18 30.61 30.49
N SER A 268 -21.90 30.05 31.47
CA SER A 268 -23.11 30.67 31.98
C SER A 268 -22.69 31.69 33.03
N GLY A 269 -22.92 32.96 32.73
CA GLY A 269 -22.88 34.03 33.73
C GLY A 269 -24.15 33.98 34.58
N LYS A 270 -23.96 33.89 35.89
CA LYS A 270 -24.85 34.45 36.90
C LYS A 270 -24.04 35.41 37.74
#